data_AF-A0A3B9K9B1-F1
#
_entry.id   AF-A0A3B9K9B1-F1
#
_cell.length_a   1.000
_cell.length_b   1.000
_cell.length_c   1.000
_cell.angle_alpha   90.00
_cell.angle_beta   90.00
_cell.angle_gamma   90.00
#
_symmetry.space_group_name_H-M   'P 1'
#
loop_
_entity.id
_entity.type
_entity.pdbx_description
1 polymer ?
#
loop_
_entity_poly.entity_id
_entity_poly.type
_entity_poly.pdbx_seq_one_letter_code
_entity_poly.pdbx_strand_id
1 'polypeptide(L)'
;MRFIAQFTEGYRVSDVYLAKNRQIAVTKNGKEYANVVLQDKTGTIDAKIWDLTSPGIGDFETLDYVWVEGDVTLYQGSHQLNIRRIRRAEEGEYKPADYLPVSPRNLKEMYQELKALVLSLENPYLKKLAVSYYVDDKEFLKAFCYHSAAKSVHHGFVGGLLQHTLSVMNLCDYFAKTYPMLNRDLLLTAALFHDIGKVS
;
A
#
# COMPACT_ATOMS: atom_id res chain seq x y z
N MET A 1 6.21 -17.32 7.90
CA MET A 1 5.88 -16.70 6.60
C MET A 1 6.70 -17.29 5.48
N ARG A 2 6.04 -18.09 4.64
CA ARG A 2 6.54 -18.51 3.33
C ARG A 2 6.01 -17.57 2.25
N PHE A 3 6.87 -17.13 1.34
CA PHE A 3 6.48 -16.22 0.27
C PHE A 3 5.80 -16.98 -0.89
N ILE A 4 4.90 -16.30 -1.62
CA ILE A 4 4.12 -16.82 -2.74
C ILE A 4 5.03 -17.40 -3.83
N ALA A 5 6.17 -16.77 -4.12
CA ALA A 5 7.13 -17.31 -5.09
C ALA A 5 7.71 -18.69 -4.71
N GLN A 6 7.53 -19.14 -3.47
CA GLN A 6 8.00 -20.42 -2.95
C GLN A 6 6.88 -21.47 -2.85
N PHE A 7 5.67 -21.15 -3.31
CA PHE A 7 4.55 -22.07 -3.31
C PHE A 7 4.71 -23.11 -4.40
N THR A 8 4.35 -24.34 -4.04
CA THR A 8 4.34 -25.50 -4.92
C THR A 8 3.02 -26.23 -4.74
N GLU A 9 2.61 -27.02 -5.73
CA GLU A 9 1.40 -27.85 -5.62
C GLU A 9 1.45 -28.74 -4.37
N GLY A 10 0.30 -28.88 -3.69
CA GLY A 10 0.16 -29.66 -2.47
C GLY A 10 0.70 -28.96 -1.21
N TYR A 11 1.29 -27.77 -1.34
CA TYR A 11 1.72 -27.00 -0.17
C TYR A 11 0.51 -26.47 0.62
N ARG A 12 0.54 -26.69 1.94
CA ARG A 12 -0.45 -26.11 2.86
C ARG A 12 0.05 -24.77 3.40
N VAL A 13 -0.74 -23.74 3.15
CA VAL A 13 -0.48 -22.37 3.58
C VAL A 13 -1.16 -22.12 4.92
N SER A 14 -0.45 -21.47 5.84
CA SER A 14 -0.98 -20.98 7.12
C SER A 14 -0.16 -19.77 7.55
N ASP A 15 -0.41 -18.62 6.93
CA ASP A 15 0.40 -17.41 7.05
C ASP A 15 -0.45 -16.16 6.70
N VAL A 16 0.08 -14.97 6.95
CA VAL A 16 -0.58 -13.69 6.59
C VAL A 16 -0.18 -13.24 5.18
N TYR A 17 -1.12 -12.67 4.43
CA TYR A 17 -0.93 -12.05 3.11
C TYR A 17 -1.79 -10.79 2.98
N LEU A 18 -1.55 -9.96 1.96
CA LEU A 18 -2.43 -8.83 1.63
C LEU A 18 -3.54 -9.27 0.69
N ALA A 19 -4.81 -9.01 1.03
CA ALA A 19 -5.96 -9.21 0.16
C ALA A 19 -6.03 -8.10 -0.91
N LYS A 20 -5.27 -8.24 -2.00
CA LYS A 20 -5.20 -7.23 -3.07
C LYS A 20 -6.54 -6.99 -3.76
N ASN A 21 -7.36 -8.03 -3.88
CA ASN A 21 -8.68 -7.95 -4.48
C ASN A 21 -9.59 -9.02 -3.87
N ARG A 22 -10.90 -8.72 -3.79
CA ARG A 22 -11.97 -9.64 -3.40
C ARG A 22 -13.20 -9.38 -4.26
N GLN A 23 -13.70 -10.43 -4.91
CA GLN A 23 -14.90 -10.37 -5.75
C GLN A 23 -15.78 -11.59 -5.50
N ILE A 24 -17.05 -11.37 -5.19
CA ILE A 24 -18.04 -12.46 -5.17
C ILE A 24 -18.43 -12.80 -6.61
N ALA A 25 -18.43 -14.09 -6.91
CA ALA A 25 -18.79 -14.65 -8.19
C ALA A 25 -19.75 -15.82 -7.99
N VAL A 26 -20.46 -16.19 -9.05
CA VAL A 26 -21.43 -17.28 -9.04
C VAL A 26 -20.92 -18.39 -9.95
N THR A 27 -20.94 -19.62 -9.45
CA THR A 27 -20.62 -20.80 -10.26
C THR A 27 -21.70 -21.06 -11.30
N LYS A 28 -21.43 -21.90 -12.31
CA LYS A 28 -22.43 -22.31 -13.31
C LYS A 28 -23.71 -22.91 -12.69
N ASN A 29 -23.60 -23.46 -11.48
CA ASN A 29 -24.69 -24.10 -10.74
C ASN A 29 -25.39 -23.13 -9.76
N GLY A 30 -25.10 -21.84 -9.79
CA GLY A 30 -25.75 -20.83 -8.95
C GLY A 30 -25.17 -20.67 -7.54
N LYS A 31 -24.17 -21.46 -7.13
CA LYS A 31 -23.51 -21.30 -5.83
C LYS A 31 -22.54 -20.12 -5.85
N GLU A 32 -22.64 -19.21 -4.89
CA GLU A 32 -21.69 -18.12 -4.68
C GLU A 32 -20.35 -18.60 -4.15
N TYR A 33 -19.28 -17.95 -4.58
CA TYR A 33 -17.90 -18.16 -4.13
C TYR A 33 -17.13 -16.83 -4.23
N ALA A 34 -16.01 -16.69 -3.52
CA ALA A 34 -15.15 -15.53 -3.67
C ALA A 34 -13.90 -15.84 -4.49
N ASN A 35 -13.62 -14.94 -5.44
CA ASN A 35 -12.30 -14.74 -6.03
C ASN A 35 -11.52 -13.79 -5.14
N VAL A 36 -10.34 -14.21 -4.71
CA VAL A 36 -9.43 -13.38 -3.91
C VAL A 36 -8.09 -13.37 -4.61
N VAL A 37 -7.44 -12.22 -4.68
CA VAL A 37 -6.03 -12.14 -5.10
C VAL A 37 -5.23 -11.82 -3.86
N LEU A 38 -4.36 -12.75 -3.47
CA LEU A 38 -3.42 -12.52 -2.38
C LEU A 38 -2.11 -11.98 -2.92
N GLN A 39 -1.48 -11.10 -2.18
CA GLN A 39 -0.21 -10.49 -2.54
C GLN A 39 0.80 -10.60 -1.41
N ASP A 40 2.05 -10.83 -1.79
CA ASP A 40 3.20 -10.48 -0.99
C ASP A 40 4.26 -9.73 -1.83
N LYS A 41 5.41 -9.40 -1.24
CA LYS A 41 6.48 -8.68 -1.95
C LYS A 41 7.10 -9.47 -3.11
N THR A 42 6.88 -10.78 -3.18
CA THR A 42 7.40 -11.67 -4.24
C THR A 42 6.43 -11.87 -5.39
N GLY A 43 5.15 -11.55 -5.21
CA GLY A 43 4.16 -11.62 -6.28
C GLY A 43 2.73 -11.74 -5.78
N THR A 44 1.87 -12.27 -6.64
CA THR A 44 0.45 -12.50 -6.37
C THR A 44 0.07 -13.93 -6.67
N ILE A 45 -0.95 -14.43 -5.96
CA ILE A 45 -1.59 -15.72 -6.26
C ILE A 45 -3.11 -15.57 -6.29
N ASP A 46 -3.74 -16.21 -7.28
CA ASP A 46 -5.19 -16.34 -7.31
C ASP A 46 -5.65 -17.31 -6.23
N ALA A 47 -6.69 -16.94 -5.51
CA ALA A 47 -7.25 -17.73 -4.44
C ALA A 47 -8.78 -17.82 -4.56
N LYS A 48 -9.33 -18.93 -4.08
CA LYS A 48 -10.77 -19.22 -4.11
C LYS A 48 -11.27 -19.56 -2.72
N ILE A 49 -12.39 -18.96 -2.35
CA ILE A 49 -13.21 -19.40 -1.22
C ILE A 49 -14.49 -20.00 -1.80
N TRP A 50 -14.56 -21.33 -1.83
CA TRP A 50 -15.69 -22.05 -2.45
C TRP A 50 -16.95 -22.08 -1.60
N ASP A 51 -16.80 -21.91 -0.28
CA ASP A 51 -17.92 -21.88 0.64
C ASP A 51 -17.83 -20.67 1.56
N LEU A 52 -18.57 -19.61 1.21
CA LEU A 52 -18.63 -18.37 1.98
C LEU A 52 -19.37 -18.53 3.32
N THR A 53 -20.12 -19.61 3.49
CA THR A 53 -20.89 -19.88 4.72
C THR A 53 -20.10 -20.69 5.75
N SER A 54 -18.89 -21.14 5.39
CA SER A 54 -18.02 -21.89 6.29
C SER A 54 -17.64 -21.04 7.52
N PRO A 55 -17.75 -21.56 8.75
CA PRO A 55 -17.38 -20.84 9.98
C PRO A 55 -15.91 -20.36 10.02
N GLY A 56 -15.06 -20.91 9.15
CA GLY A 56 -13.68 -20.50 9.00
C GLY A 56 -13.47 -19.21 8.20
N ILE A 57 -14.53 -18.69 7.56
CA ILE A 57 -14.46 -17.51 6.69
C ILE A 57 -14.96 -16.31 7.48
N GLY A 58 -14.02 -15.52 7.99
CA GLY A 58 -14.30 -14.23 8.61
C GLY A 58 -14.41 -13.11 7.58
N ASP A 59 -14.94 -11.98 8.02
CA ASP A 59 -15.03 -10.77 7.21
C ASP A 59 -13.64 -10.13 6.98
N PHE A 60 -13.44 -9.64 5.77
CA PHE A 60 -12.27 -8.87 5.36
C PHE A 60 -12.60 -8.08 4.08
N GLU A 61 -11.90 -6.98 3.88
CA GLU A 61 -12.00 -6.14 2.70
C GLU A 61 -10.73 -6.17 1.85
N THR A 62 -10.83 -5.58 0.66
CA THR A 62 -9.66 -5.33 -0.18
C THR A 62 -8.69 -4.41 0.56
N LEU A 63 -7.40 -4.75 0.50
CA LEU A 63 -6.27 -4.14 1.22
C LEU A 63 -6.14 -4.53 2.70
N ASP A 64 -6.98 -5.43 3.21
CA ASP A 64 -6.73 -6.01 4.53
C ASP A 64 -5.55 -6.97 4.49
N TYR A 65 -4.77 -6.97 5.58
CA TYR A 65 -3.89 -8.08 5.90
C TYR A 65 -4.75 -9.22 6.43
N VAL A 66 -4.65 -10.38 5.80
CA VAL A 66 -5.48 -11.54 6.09
C VAL A 66 -4.61 -12.73 6.43
N TRP A 67 -4.89 -13.36 7.57
CA TRP A 67 -4.36 -14.68 7.87
C TRP A 67 -5.18 -15.69 7.09
N VAL A 68 -4.50 -16.56 6.33
CA VAL A 68 -5.16 -17.56 5.48
C VAL A 68 -4.68 -18.96 5.82
N GLU A 69 -5.60 -19.92 5.81
CA GLU A 69 -5.31 -21.35 5.84
C GLU A 69 -5.90 -22.01 4.60
N GLY A 70 -5.09 -22.75 3.85
CA GLY A 70 -5.54 -23.35 2.60
C GLY A 70 -4.49 -24.22 1.92
N ASP A 71 -4.85 -24.77 0.76
CA ASP A 71 -3.97 -25.65 -0.02
C ASP A 71 -3.70 -25.08 -1.42
N VAL A 72 -2.44 -25.09 -1.81
CA VAL A 72 -2.03 -24.71 -3.17
C VAL A 72 -2.34 -25.86 -4.12
N THR A 73 -3.16 -25.58 -5.13
CA THR A 73 -3.54 -26.49 -6.19
C THR A 73 -3.05 -26.00 -7.54
N LEU A 74 -2.93 -26.88 -8.52
CA LEU A 74 -2.67 -26.50 -9.90
C LEU A 74 -4.00 -26.41 -10.66
N TYR A 75 -4.31 -25.24 -11.20
CA TYR A 75 -5.51 -25.01 -12.01
C TYR A 75 -5.12 -24.38 -13.36
N GLN A 76 -5.44 -25.07 -14.45
CA GLN A 76 -5.10 -24.63 -15.82
C GLN A 76 -3.61 -24.25 -16.00
N GLY A 77 -2.71 -24.97 -15.33
CA GLY A 77 -1.27 -24.74 -15.40
C GLY A 77 -0.72 -23.64 -14.47
N SER A 78 -1.58 -23.00 -13.67
CA SER A 78 -1.18 -21.97 -12.70
C SER A 78 -1.47 -22.41 -11.26
N HIS A 79 -0.62 -22.01 -10.32
CA HIS A 79 -0.88 -22.22 -8.90
C HIS A 79 -2.06 -21.37 -8.43
N GLN A 80 -3.00 -22.00 -7.73
CA GLN A 80 -4.18 -21.37 -7.15
C GLN A 80 -4.37 -21.86 -5.71
N LEU A 81 -4.62 -20.94 -4.78
CA LEU A 81 -4.85 -21.26 -3.37
C LEU A 81 -6.35 -21.50 -3.11
N ASN A 82 -6.69 -22.70 -2.63
CA ASN A 82 -8.02 -22.96 -2.09
C ASN A 82 -8.04 -22.61 -0.61
N ILE A 83 -8.72 -21.51 -0.27
CA ILE A 83 -8.80 -21.00 1.10
C ILE A 83 -9.90 -21.76 1.86
N ARG A 84 -9.52 -22.34 3.00
CA ARG A 84 -10.43 -23.00 3.94
C ARG A 84 -10.80 -22.09 5.11
N ARG A 85 -9.85 -21.28 5.56
CA ARG A 85 -10.04 -20.30 6.63
C ARG A 85 -9.38 -18.98 6.26
N ILE A 86 -10.04 -17.90 6.59
CA ILE A 86 -9.52 -16.54 6.41
C ILE A 86 -10.06 -15.64 7.49
N ARG A 87 -9.22 -14.75 8.00
CA ARG A 87 -9.63 -13.66 8.90
C ARG A 87 -8.72 -12.47 8.71
N ARG A 88 -9.19 -11.30 9.12
CA ARG A 88 -8.29 -10.15 9.28
C ARG A 88 -7.18 -10.48 10.28
N ALA A 89 -5.95 -10.12 9.93
CA ALA A 89 -4.79 -10.22 10.79
C ALA A 89 -4.79 -9.04 11.77
N GLU A 90 -4.35 -9.29 13.00
CA GLU A 90 -4.19 -8.29 14.04
C GLU A 90 -2.85 -7.55 13.90
N GLU A 91 -2.77 -6.34 14.45
CA GLU A 91 -1.53 -5.58 14.46
C GLU A 91 -0.46 -6.35 15.25
N GLY A 92 0.70 -6.56 14.62
CA GLY A 92 1.80 -7.38 15.17
C GLY A 92 1.91 -8.79 14.58
N GLU A 93 0.86 -9.30 13.91
CA GLU A 93 0.93 -10.60 13.21
C GLU A 93 1.66 -10.51 11.85
N TYR A 94 1.92 -9.29 11.37
CA TYR A 94 2.43 -9.05 10.03
C TYR A 94 3.40 -7.86 9.98
N LYS A 95 4.30 -7.88 8.99
CA LYS A 95 5.20 -6.77 8.68
C LYS A 95 4.81 -6.17 7.33
N PRO A 96 4.31 -4.93 7.24
CA PRO A 96 3.86 -4.32 5.97
C PRO A 96 4.86 -4.45 4.80
N ALA A 97 6.16 -4.38 5.10
CA ALA A 97 7.25 -4.53 4.13
C ALA A 97 7.32 -5.90 3.45
N ASP A 98 6.64 -6.92 3.97
CA ASP A 98 6.57 -8.25 3.37
C ASP A 98 5.46 -8.37 2.31
N TYR A 99 4.57 -7.38 2.17
CA TYR A 99 3.34 -7.54 1.37
C TYR A 99 3.15 -6.60 0.19
N LEU A 100 3.66 -5.40 0.35
CA LEU A 100 3.77 -4.45 -0.74
C LEU A 100 5.23 -4.46 -1.20
N PRO A 101 5.52 -4.15 -2.48
CA PRO A 101 6.85 -3.67 -2.80
C PRO A 101 7.18 -2.54 -1.80
N VAL A 102 8.43 -2.35 -1.43
CA VAL A 102 8.86 -1.17 -0.69
C VAL A 102 9.52 -0.25 -1.70
N SER A 103 9.44 1.08 -1.50
CA SER A 103 10.28 1.97 -2.30
C SER A 103 11.73 1.46 -2.30
N PRO A 104 12.43 1.42 -3.46
CA PRO A 104 13.85 1.13 -3.47
C PRO A 104 14.67 2.21 -2.72
N ARG A 105 14.05 3.36 -2.41
CA ARG A 105 14.64 4.44 -1.62
C ARG A 105 14.29 4.27 -0.14
N ASN A 106 15.24 4.60 0.72
CA ASN A 106 15.05 4.57 2.16
C ASN A 106 14.01 5.62 2.61
N LEU A 107 12.98 5.20 3.34
CA LEU A 107 11.91 6.10 3.82
C LEU A 107 12.44 7.22 4.72
N LYS A 108 13.42 6.93 5.57
CA LYS A 108 13.99 7.92 6.50
C LYS A 108 14.75 8.99 5.73
N GLU A 109 15.51 8.61 4.71
CA GLU A 109 16.24 9.54 3.83
C GLU A 109 15.25 10.42 3.05
N MET A 110 14.25 9.81 2.41
CA MET A 110 13.21 10.56 1.69
C MET A 110 12.47 11.54 2.60
N TYR A 111 12.15 11.14 3.84
CA TYR A 111 11.54 12.05 4.80
C TYR A 111 12.49 13.21 5.17
N GLN A 112 13.79 12.96 5.36
CA GLN A 112 14.74 14.06 5.62
C GLN A 112 14.82 15.03 4.43
N GLU A 113 14.80 14.53 3.19
CA GLU A 113 14.77 15.38 1.99
C GLU A 113 13.50 16.25 1.93
N LEU A 114 12.32 15.64 2.14
CA LEU A 114 11.05 16.37 2.17
C LEU A 114 11.05 17.41 3.29
N LYS A 115 11.52 17.04 4.49
CA LYS A 115 11.63 17.94 5.63
C LYS A 115 12.56 19.11 5.35
N ALA A 116 13.69 18.89 4.67
CA ALA A 116 14.59 19.95 4.28
C ALA A 116 13.91 20.96 3.34
N LEU A 117 13.11 20.49 2.36
CA LEU A 117 12.33 21.38 1.48
C LEU A 117 11.30 22.18 2.28
N VAL A 118 10.55 21.55 3.19
CA VAL A 118 9.59 22.23 4.08
C VAL A 118 10.26 23.32 4.91
N LEU A 119 11.42 23.03 5.49
CA LEU A 119 12.17 23.99 6.30
C LEU A 119 12.83 25.10 5.46
N SER A 120 12.99 24.91 4.15
CA SER A 120 13.51 25.92 3.22
C SER A 120 12.49 26.98 2.81
N LEU A 121 11.21 26.83 3.19
CA LEU A 121 10.19 27.85 2.94
C LEU A 121 10.53 29.13 3.74
N GLU A 122 10.42 30.28 3.08
CA GLU A 122 10.71 31.61 3.61
C GLU A 122 9.43 32.31 4.07
N ASN A 123 8.31 32.12 3.37
CA ASN A 123 7.01 32.65 3.74
C ASN A 123 6.55 32.02 5.08
N PRO A 124 6.38 32.82 6.14
CA PRO A 124 6.15 32.29 7.48
C PRO A 124 4.82 31.55 7.61
N TYR A 125 3.79 31.94 6.85
CA TYR A 125 2.46 31.33 6.92
C TYR A 125 2.42 29.98 6.21
N LEU A 126 3.00 29.92 5.00
CA LEU A 126 3.12 28.66 4.25
C LEU A 126 4.02 27.66 4.99
N LYS A 127 5.14 28.14 5.54
CA LYS A 127 6.01 27.33 6.39
C LYS A 127 5.28 26.78 7.60
N LYS A 128 4.53 27.61 8.32
CA LYS A 128 3.76 27.18 9.50
C LYS A 128 2.74 26.10 9.14
N LEU A 129 2.02 26.24 8.03
CA LEU A 129 1.09 25.23 7.53
C LEU A 129 1.80 23.92 7.17
N ALA A 130 2.92 23.99 6.44
CA ALA A 130 3.67 22.80 6.06
C ALA A 130 4.27 22.07 7.28
N VAL A 131 4.82 22.81 8.25
CA VAL A 131 5.40 22.25 9.48
C VAL A 131 4.33 21.61 10.36
N SER A 132 3.14 22.20 10.48
CA SER A 132 2.09 21.65 11.35
C SER A 132 1.69 20.22 10.95
N TYR A 133 1.63 19.92 9.66
CA TYR A 133 1.30 18.57 9.16
C TYR A 133 2.53 17.67 9.02
N TYR A 134 3.59 18.14 8.35
CA TYR A 134 4.70 17.26 7.92
C TYR A 134 5.87 17.19 8.92
N VAL A 135 5.76 17.86 10.07
CA VAL A 135 6.78 17.83 11.13
C VAL A 135 6.16 17.59 12.50
N ASP A 136 5.13 18.36 12.86
CA ASP A 136 4.60 18.37 14.23
C ASP A 136 3.56 17.26 14.45
N ASP A 137 2.66 17.04 13.50
CA ASP A 137 1.68 15.96 13.55
C ASP A 137 2.31 14.58 13.28
N LYS A 138 2.61 13.85 14.35
CA LYS A 138 3.25 12.53 14.28
C LYS A 138 2.33 11.45 13.73
N GLU A 139 1.03 11.54 13.97
CA GLU A 139 0.06 10.55 13.52
C GLU A 139 -0.14 10.68 12.01
N PHE A 140 -0.39 11.90 11.53
CA PHE A 140 -0.45 12.19 10.10
C PHE A 140 0.86 11.81 9.39
N LEU A 141 2.01 12.18 9.97
CA LEU A 141 3.30 11.87 9.36
C LEU A 141 3.53 10.37 9.21
N LYS A 142 3.19 9.58 10.24
CA LYS A 142 3.28 8.12 10.18
C LYS A 142 2.35 7.58 9.07
N ALA A 143 1.11 8.06 9.00
CA ALA A 143 0.18 7.63 7.96
C ALA A 143 0.71 7.99 6.56
N PHE A 144 1.10 9.24 6.34
CA PHE A 144 1.65 9.74 5.07
C PHE A 144 2.90 8.98 4.61
N CYS A 145 3.89 8.76 5.49
CA CYS A 145 5.14 8.09 5.15
C CYS A 145 4.97 6.60 4.81
N TYR A 146 3.91 5.96 5.27
CA TYR A 146 3.65 4.54 5.02
C TYR A 146 2.53 4.32 4.01
N HIS A 147 1.86 5.38 3.56
CA HIS A 147 0.79 5.29 2.56
C HIS A 147 1.32 4.97 1.15
N SER A 148 0.54 4.21 0.38
CA SER A 148 0.74 4.06 -1.07
C SER A 148 0.26 5.30 -1.82
N ALA A 149 0.92 5.70 -2.90
CA ALA A 149 0.46 6.84 -3.71
C ALA A 149 -0.78 6.52 -4.55
N ALA A 150 -1.05 5.24 -4.84
CA ALA A 150 -2.16 4.82 -5.68
C ALA A 150 -2.69 3.44 -5.29
N LYS A 151 -3.99 3.23 -5.50
CA LYS A 151 -4.66 1.92 -5.35
C LYS A 151 -4.30 0.91 -6.47
N SER A 152 -3.74 1.36 -7.61
CA SER A 152 -3.50 0.45 -8.75
C SER A 152 -2.39 0.81 -9.77
N VAL A 153 -1.76 1.99 -9.77
CA VAL A 153 -0.75 2.35 -10.81
C VAL A 153 0.33 3.30 -10.26
N HIS A 154 1.62 2.98 -10.47
CA HIS A 154 2.85 3.68 -10.03
C HIS A 154 2.90 4.08 -8.53
N HIS A 155 3.92 3.63 -7.79
CA HIS A 155 4.07 3.86 -6.34
C HIS A 155 2.97 3.23 -5.46
N GLY A 156 2.37 2.11 -5.90
CA GLY A 156 1.49 1.25 -5.10
C GLY A 156 2.23 0.42 -4.04
N PHE A 157 3.13 1.07 -3.30
CA PHE A 157 4.01 0.47 -2.30
C PHE A 157 4.04 1.28 -1.01
N VAL A 158 4.50 0.67 0.09
CA VAL A 158 4.73 1.40 1.35
C VAL A 158 5.69 2.56 1.13
N GLY A 159 5.23 3.77 1.47
CA GLY A 159 5.93 5.03 1.26
C GLY A 159 5.96 5.53 -0.19
N GLY A 160 5.08 4.98 -1.02
CA GLY A 160 4.86 5.48 -2.36
C GLY A 160 4.37 6.92 -2.38
N LEU A 161 3.48 7.30 -1.44
CA LEU A 161 2.96 8.66 -1.36
C LEU A 161 4.08 9.66 -1.04
N LEU A 162 4.90 9.37 -0.02
CA LEU A 162 6.10 10.15 0.29
C LEU A 162 7.01 10.31 -0.93
N GLN A 163 7.35 9.21 -1.61
CA GLN A 163 8.22 9.27 -2.78
C GLN A 163 7.62 10.11 -3.91
N HIS A 164 6.30 9.97 -4.15
CA HIS A 164 5.59 10.71 -5.18
C HIS A 164 5.62 12.21 -4.88
N THR A 165 5.16 12.61 -3.69
CA THR A 165 5.14 14.00 -3.25
C THR A 165 6.53 14.63 -3.28
N LEU A 166 7.55 13.93 -2.76
CA LEU A 166 8.94 14.41 -2.81
C LEU A 166 9.42 14.62 -4.26
N SER A 167 9.07 13.72 -5.19
CA SER A 167 9.45 13.85 -6.60
C SER A 167 8.80 15.08 -7.25
N VAL A 168 7.51 15.31 -6.98
CA VAL A 168 6.79 16.50 -7.47
C VAL A 168 7.40 17.77 -6.87
N MET A 169 7.69 17.80 -5.56
CA MET A 169 8.33 18.94 -4.91
C MET A 169 9.70 19.26 -5.51
N ASN A 170 10.53 18.24 -5.79
CA ASN A 170 11.84 18.43 -6.43
C ASN A 170 11.72 19.03 -7.84
N LEU A 171 10.74 18.59 -8.64
CA LEU A 171 10.47 19.19 -9.95
C LEU A 171 10.03 20.66 -9.81
N CYS A 172 9.13 20.93 -8.88
CA CYS A 172 8.69 22.30 -8.57
C CYS A 172 9.85 23.21 -8.12
N ASP A 173 10.74 22.71 -7.26
CA ASP A 173 11.93 23.45 -6.80
C ASP A 173 12.87 23.77 -7.97
N TYR A 174 13.09 22.79 -8.85
CA TYR A 174 13.89 22.97 -10.06
C TYR A 174 13.30 24.05 -10.99
N PHE A 175 11.99 24.00 -11.24
CA PHE A 175 11.33 25.00 -12.08
C PHE A 175 11.37 26.39 -11.46
N ALA A 176 11.14 26.51 -10.15
CA ALA A 176 11.18 27.80 -9.46
C ALA A 176 12.59 28.43 -9.46
N LYS A 177 13.65 27.62 -9.41
CA LYS A 177 15.04 28.08 -9.59
C LYS A 177 15.33 28.56 -11.01
N THR A 178 14.71 27.93 -12.01
CA THR A 178 14.91 28.24 -13.43
C THR A 178 14.10 29.47 -13.86
N TYR A 179 12.91 29.65 -13.31
CA TYR A 179 11.97 30.71 -13.68
C TYR A 179 11.66 31.62 -12.48
N PRO A 180 12.42 32.72 -12.28
CA PRO A 180 12.27 33.61 -11.12
C PRO A 180 10.88 34.26 -10.96
N MET A 181 10.07 34.25 -12.02
CA MET A 181 8.68 34.72 -11.98
C MET A 181 7.74 33.80 -11.17
N LEU A 182 8.15 32.56 -10.89
CA LEU A 182 7.37 31.61 -10.12
C LEU A 182 7.55 31.87 -8.62
N ASN A 183 6.44 31.89 -7.88
CA ASN A 183 6.49 31.91 -6.42
C ASN A 183 6.88 30.52 -5.91
N ARG A 184 8.17 30.34 -5.59
CA ARG A 184 8.74 29.07 -5.13
C ARG A 184 7.97 28.47 -3.94
N ASP A 185 7.72 29.27 -2.91
CA ASP A 185 7.11 28.78 -1.67
C ASP A 185 5.67 28.34 -1.88
N LEU A 186 4.90 29.11 -2.66
CA LEU A 186 3.54 28.74 -3.02
C LEU A 186 3.52 27.45 -3.84
N LEU A 187 4.44 27.32 -4.81
CA LEU A 187 4.53 26.14 -5.68
C LEU A 187 4.92 24.88 -4.88
N LEU A 188 5.92 24.98 -4.00
CA LEU A 188 6.33 23.88 -3.12
C LEU A 188 5.23 23.48 -2.14
N THR A 189 4.50 24.46 -1.60
CA THR A 189 3.37 24.18 -0.70
C THR A 189 2.25 23.49 -1.47
N ALA A 190 1.90 23.97 -2.67
CA ALA A 190 0.90 23.31 -3.50
C ALA A 190 1.30 21.87 -3.84
N ALA A 191 2.55 21.63 -4.22
CA ALA A 191 3.09 20.30 -4.49
C ALA A 191 3.06 19.39 -3.25
N LEU A 192 3.38 19.91 -2.07
CA LEU A 192 3.36 19.16 -0.81
C LEU A 192 1.95 18.66 -0.46
N PHE A 193 0.93 19.50 -0.68
CA PHE A 193 -0.45 19.22 -0.28
C PHE A 193 -1.33 18.61 -1.38
N HIS A 194 -0.85 18.48 -2.63
CA HIS A 194 -1.71 18.11 -3.77
C HIS A 194 -2.48 16.79 -3.61
N ASP A 195 -1.90 15.84 -2.88
CA ASP A 195 -2.41 14.48 -2.69
C ASP A 195 -2.75 14.16 -1.21
N ILE A 196 -2.84 15.19 -0.35
CA ILE A 196 -3.06 14.99 1.09
C ILE A 196 -4.33 14.19 1.42
N GLY A 197 -5.36 14.30 0.59
CA GLY A 197 -6.62 13.55 0.76
C GLY A 197 -6.47 12.04 0.68
N LYS A 198 -5.33 11.51 0.23
CA LYS A 198 -5.05 10.07 0.26
C LYS A 198 -4.74 9.53 1.66
N VAL A 199 -4.48 10.41 2.63
CA VAL A 199 -4.19 10.03 4.02
C VAL A 199 -5.48 9.93 4.87
N SER A 200 -6.66 10.05 4.25
CA SER A 200 -7.99 10.01 4.89
C SER A 200 -8.51 8.60 5.08
#